data_AF-A0AAC9EZJ7-F1
#
_entry.id   AF-A0AAC9EZJ7-F1
#
_cell.length_a   1.000
_cell.length_b   1.000
_cell.length_c   1.000
_cell.angle_alpha   90.00
_cell.angle_beta   90.00
_cell.angle_gamma   90.00
#
_symmetry.space_group_name_H-M   'P 1'
#
loop_
_entity.id
_entity.type
_entity.pdbx_description
1 polymer ?
#
loop_
_entity_poly.entity_id
_entity_poly.type
_entity_poly.pdbx_seq_one_letter_code
_entity_poly.pdbx_strand_id
1 'polypeptide(L)'
;MRKFADNDKRSKYKEQTNEAKKKGTSNCPLCVTDKEYQHTDHIWKYKEMQGDHIIPWSKGGRTELANLQMLCKHHNAMKSNN
;
A
#
# COMPACT_ATOMS: atom_id res chain seq x y z
N MET A 1 15.35 7.92 -9.38
CA MET A 1 14.56 6.68 -9.55
C MET A 1 13.19 6.88 -8.90
N ARG A 2 12.09 6.63 -9.63
CA ARG A 2 10.71 6.68 -9.08
C ARG A 2 10.24 5.34 -8.50
N LYS A 3 11.07 4.30 -8.56
CA LYS A 3 10.74 2.95 -8.11
C LYS A 3 11.40 2.68 -6.77
N PHE A 4 10.62 2.15 -5.83
CA PHE A 4 11.12 1.65 -4.55
C PHE A 4 11.91 0.34 -4.75
N ALA A 5 12.91 0.12 -3.90
CA ALA A 5 13.65 -1.13 -3.87
C ALA A 5 12.75 -2.29 -3.40
N ASP A 6 13.06 -3.51 -3.83
CA ASP A 6 12.29 -4.70 -3.41
C ASP A 6 12.38 -4.95 -1.91
N ASN A 7 13.53 -4.66 -1.30
CA ASN A 7 13.70 -4.78 0.15
C ASN A 7 12.79 -3.81 0.91
N ASP A 8 12.66 -2.56 0.45
CA ASP A 8 11.75 -1.58 1.08
C ASP A 8 10.30 -2.04 0.98
N LYS A 9 9.87 -2.54 -0.19
CA LYS A 9 8.53 -3.09 -0.38
C LYS A 9 8.25 -4.27 0.53
N ARG A 10 9.21 -5.18 0.70
CA ARG A 10 9.06 -6.34 1.60
C ARG A 10 8.99 -5.90 3.07
N SER A 11 9.82 -4.95 3.47
CA SER A 11 9.80 -4.38 4.83
C SER A 11 8.46 -3.71 5.12
N LYS A 12 8.01 -2.81 4.23
CA LYS A 12 6.74 -2.11 4.40
C LYS A 12 5.54 -3.06 4.35
N TYR A 13 5.56 -4.07 3.48
CA TYR A 13 4.54 -5.12 3.47
C TYR A 13 4.43 -5.85 4.80
N LYS A 14 5.57 -6.26 5.37
CA LYS A 14 5.60 -6.97 6.66
C LYS A 14 5.09 -6.08 7.78
N GLU A 15 5.52 -4.82 7.82
CA GLU A 15 5.05 -3.78 8.74
C GLU A 15 3.52 -3.63 8.67
N GLN A 16 2.98 -3.25 7.50
CA GLN A 16 1.55 -3.05 7.30
C GLN A 16 0.73 -4.31 7.60
N THR A 17 1.21 -5.49 7.18
CA THR A 17 0.49 -6.75 7.39
C THR A 17 0.45 -7.14 8.87
N ASN A 18 1.53 -6.92 9.61
CA ASN A 18 1.56 -7.22 11.04
C ASN A 18 0.63 -6.28 11.82
N GLU A 19 0.59 -4.99 11.47
CA GLU A 19 -0.34 -4.05 12.09
C GLU A 19 -1.79 -4.37 11.75
N ALA A 20 -2.07 -4.66 10.49
CA ALA A 20 -3.39 -5.03 9.99
C ALA A 20 -3.94 -6.26 10.73
N LYS A 21 -3.12 -7.31 10.90
CA LYS A 21 -3.50 -8.50 11.67
C LYS A 21 -3.81 -8.21 13.14
N LYS A 22 -3.04 -7.32 13.78
CA LYS A 22 -3.29 -6.92 15.18
C LYS A 22 -4.61 -6.15 15.33
N LYS A 23 -4.96 -5.35 14.32
CA LYS A 23 -6.15 -4.49 14.32
C LYS A 23 -7.40 -5.19 13.75
N GLY A 24 -7.25 -6.33 13.09
CA GLY A 24 -8.34 -6.97 12.34
C GLY A 24 -8.77 -6.16 11.12
N THR A 25 -7.84 -5.44 10.48
CA THR A 25 -8.10 -4.60 9.30
C THR A 25 -7.31 -5.10 8.09
N SER A 26 -7.57 -4.53 6.91
CA SER A 26 -6.80 -4.81 5.70
C SER A 26 -5.37 -4.29 5.80
N ASN A 27 -4.44 -4.98 5.13
CA ASN A 27 -3.07 -4.50 4.95
C ASN A 27 -2.92 -3.50 3.79
N CYS A 28 -4.00 -3.20 3.05
CA CYS A 28 -4.10 -2.06 2.16
C CYS A 28 -4.81 -0.90 2.89
N PRO A 29 -4.15 0.25 3.14
CA PRO A 29 -4.76 1.38 3.86
C PRO A 29 -6.05 1.89 3.23
N LEU A 30 -6.14 1.87 1.89
CA LEU A 30 -7.33 2.31 1.16
C LEU A 30 -8.50 1.33 1.31
N CYS A 31 -8.25 0.03 1.38
CA CYS A 31 -9.30 -0.95 1.69
C CYS A 31 -9.94 -0.72 3.05
N VAL A 32 -9.19 -0.23 4.05
CA VAL A 32 -9.73 0.03 5.39
C VAL A 32 -10.81 1.14 5.36
N THR A 33 -10.64 2.14 4.50
CA THR A 33 -11.58 3.26 4.37
C THR A 33 -12.64 3.03 3.30
N ASP A 34 -12.32 2.25 2.27
CA ASP A 34 -13.19 1.94 1.15
C ASP A 34 -14.13 0.77 1.49
N LYS A 35 -15.34 1.14 1.94
CA LYS A 35 -16.39 0.19 2.31
C LYS A 35 -17.20 -0.33 1.12
N GLU A 36 -17.05 0.28 -0.06
CA GLU A 36 -17.82 -0.09 -1.26
C GLU A 36 -17.53 -1.54 -1.66
N TYR A 37 -16.24 -1.91 -1.69
CA TYR A 37 -15.79 -3.23 -2.12
C TYR A 37 -15.64 -4.25 -0.98
N GLN A 38 -16.04 -3.93 0.25
CA GLN A 38 -16.07 -4.85 1.41
C GLN A 38 -14.73 -5.59 1.68
N HIS A 39 -13.60 -4.95 1.41
CA HIS A 39 -12.25 -5.50 1.65
C HIS A 39 -11.60 -4.97 2.92
N THR A 40 -12.37 -4.40 3.85
CA THR A 40 -11.88 -3.61 4.99
C THR A 40 -11.01 -4.38 5.98
N ASP A 41 -11.10 -5.71 6.00
CA ASP A 41 -10.34 -6.63 6.83
C ASP A 41 -9.47 -7.63 6.03
N HIS A 42 -9.47 -7.54 4.69
CA HIS A 42 -8.78 -8.49 3.83
C HIS A 42 -7.26 -8.33 3.87
N ILE A 43 -6.53 -9.42 4.13
CA ILE A 43 -5.07 -9.46 4.10
C ILE A 43 -4.58 -9.97 2.73
N TRP A 44 -4.13 -9.05 1.88
CA TRP A 44 -3.58 -9.35 0.56
C TRP A 44 -2.20 -10.00 0.66
N LYS A 45 -1.88 -10.96 -0.22
CA LYS A 45 -0.52 -11.52 -0.31
C LYS A 45 0.41 -10.49 -0.94
N TYR A 46 1.72 -10.57 -0.63
CA TYR A 46 2.73 -9.68 -1.21
C TYR A 46 2.64 -9.55 -2.75
N LYS A 47 2.40 -10.67 -3.46
CA LYS A 47 2.27 -10.71 -4.93
C LYS A 47 1.00 -10.00 -5.48
N GLU A 48 0.04 -9.71 -4.62
CA GLU A 48 -1.23 -9.03 -4.90
C GLU A 48 -1.17 -7.55 -4.52
N MET A 49 -0.01 -7.10 -4.01
CA MET A 49 0.21 -5.72 -3.60
C MET A 49 1.29 -5.05 -4.44
N GLN A 50 1.23 -3.72 -4.49
CA GLN A 50 2.20 -2.86 -5.16
C GLN A 50 2.64 -1.77 -4.21
N GLY A 51 3.94 -1.46 -4.25
CA GLY A 51 4.51 -0.36 -3.49
C GLY A 51 4.30 0.95 -4.25
N ASP A 52 3.71 1.92 -3.59
CA ASP A 52 3.38 3.23 -4.17
C ASP A 52 3.67 4.37 -3.18
N HIS A 53 3.78 5.59 -3.68
CA HIS A 53 4.11 6.75 -2.86
C HIS A 53 2.92 7.23 -2.02
N ILE A 54 3.09 7.58 -0.76
CA ILE A 54 2.04 8.24 0.04
C ILE A 54 1.74 9.63 -0.53
N ILE A 55 2.77 10.47 -0.59
CA ILE A 55 2.78 11.75 -1.29
C ILE A 55 3.21 11.48 -2.73
N PRO A 56 2.38 11.80 -3.75
CA PRO A 56 2.75 11.60 -5.14
C PRO A 56 4.07 12.28 -5.50
N TRP A 57 4.85 11.64 -6.36
CA TRP A 57 6.12 12.21 -6.83
C TRP A 57 5.94 13.59 -7.48
N SER A 58 4.85 13.80 -8.22
CA SER A 58 4.49 15.10 -8.83
C SER A 58 4.23 16.22 -7.80
N LYS A 59 3.93 15.87 -6.55
CA LYS A 59 3.74 16.80 -5.44
C LYS A 59 4.96 16.90 -4.51
N GLY A 60 6.14 16.47 -4.99
CA GLY A 60 7.39 16.49 -4.22
C GLY A 60 7.64 15.25 -3.36
N GLY A 61 6.83 14.19 -3.50
CA GLY A 61 7.03 12.94 -2.78
C GLY A 61 8.35 12.24 -3.12
N ARG A 62 9.16 11.95 -2.11
CA ARG A 62 10.46 11.29 -2.27
C ARG A 62 10.31 9.78 -2.32
N THR A 63 11.21 9.09 -3.02
CA THR A 63 11.28 7.62 -3.03
C THR A 63 12.08 7.16 -1.81
N GLU A 64 11.41 7.06 -0.67
CA GLU A 64 11.98 6.64 0.61
C GLU A 64 10.98 5.82 1.42
N LEU A 65 11.44 4.97 2.33
CA LEU A 65 10.59 4.02 3.07
C LEU A 65 9.44 4.72 3.83
N ALA A 66 9.66 5.94 4.33
CA ALA A 66 8.65 6.74 5.02
C ALA A 66 7.50 7.18 4.08
N ASN A 67 7.78 7.31 2.78
CA ASN A 67 6.80 7.66 1.77
C ASN A 67 6.31 6.44 0.97
N LEU A 68 6.66 5.22 1.39
CA LEU A 68 6.21 3.99 0.75
C LEU A 68 4.97 3.45 1.48
N GLN A 69 3.94 3.11 0.72
CA GLN A 69 2.82 2.29 1.17
C GLN A 69 2.62 1.09 0.24
N MET A 70 2.18 -0.03 0.79
CA MET A 70 1.70 -1.16 -0.01
C MET A 70 0.20 -1.04 -0.21
N LEU A 71 -0.24 -1.07 -1.47
CA LEU A 71 -1.64 -1.04 -1.88
C LEU A 71 -2.00 -2.36 -2.57
N CYS A 72 -3.26 -2.79 -2.47
CA CYS A 72 -3.74 -3.87 -3.32
C CYS A 72 -3.72 -3.42 -4.79
N LYS A 73 -3.64 -4.37 -5.74
CA LYS A 73 -3.62 -4.05 -7.17
C LYS A 73 -4.78 -3.16 -7.63
N HIS A 74 -5.98 -3.36 -7.04
CA HIS A 74 -7.17 -2.59 -7.37
C HIS A 74 -6.99 -1.10 -7.02
N HIS A 75 -6.71 -0.79 -5.75
CA HIS A 75 -6.51 0.61 -5.32
C HIS A 75 -5.28 1.25 -5.94
N ASN A 76 -4.21 0.49 -6.19
CA ASN A 76 -3.05 1.00 -6.89
C ASN A 76 -3.39 1.41 -8.35
N ALA A 77 -4.19 0.61 -9.05
CA ALA A 77 -4.64 0.91 -10.41
C ALA A 77 -5.53 2.16 -10.46
N MET A 78 -6.44 2.32 -9.50
CA MET A 78 -7.30 3.52 -9.38
C MET A 78 -6.47 4.79 -9.19
N LYS A 79 -5.37 4.71 -8.44
CA LYS A 79 -4.51 5.85 -8.15
C LYS A 79 -3.61 6.23 -9.32
N SER A 80 -3.24 5.27 -10.18
CA SER A 80 -2.35 5.49 -11.32
C SER A 80 -3.01 6.22 -12.51
N ASN A 81 -4.31 6.55 -12.42
CA ASN A 81 -5.11 7.09 -13.53
C ASN A 81 -5.72 8.48 -13.26
N ASN A 82 -5.01 9.38 -12.56
CA ASN A 82 -5.34 10.81 -12.52
C ASN A 82 -4.08 11.69 -12.53
#